data_AF-A0A926ZCJ6-F1
#
_entry.id   AF-A0A926ZCJ6-F1
#
_cell.length_a   1.000
_cell.length_b   1.000
_cell.length_c   1.000
_cell.angle_alpha   90.00
_cell.angle_beta   90.00
_cell.angle_gamma   90.00
#
_symmetry.space_group_name_H-M   'P 1'
#
loop_
_entity.id
_entity.type
_entity.pdbx_description
1 polymer ?
#
loop_
_entity_poly.entity_id
_entity_poly.type
_entity_poly.pdbx_seq_one_letter_code
_entity_poly.pdbx_strand_id
1 'polypeptide(L)'
;MLPISLATEFQRINPGWVIQRETRRVSEWLNLILFGGDRNPNDYIPNWAIPEWLLRTIFWTFTVTLATWAGWQLYRLLAPYINELRLARTDYVVVGATAPEVGTPVEEWLRRSHAAQQQGNYREACRTLYMAALQKLSDADLIRQQSSRTDGEYLSLLSELPQPQPYEELVRVHELLCFGDRPITAETYQRCQRAFQEISA
;
A
#
# COMPACT_ATOMS: atom_id res chain seq x y z
N MET A 1 26.04 -14.56 35.65
CA MET A 1 24.69 -15.17 35.56
C MET A 1 23.67 -14.04 35.43
N LEU A 2 23.16 -13.83 34.21
CA LEU A 2 22.01 -12.98 33.85
C LEU A 2 20.69 -13.71 34.23
N PRO A 3 19.48 -13.17 33.96
CA PRO A 3 18.82 -12.04 34.62
C PRO A 3 17.35 -12.38 34.97
N ILE A 4 16.77 -11.86 36.04
CA ILE A 4 15.31 -11.99 36.28
C ILE A 4 14.74 -10.60 36.59
N SER A 5 14.59 -9.79 35.54
CA SER A 5 14.01 -8.44 35.61
C SER A 5 13.08 -8.14 34.42
N LEU A 6 12.33 -9.14 33.93
CA LEU A 6 11.39 -8.96 32.80
C LEU A 6 9.92 -9.22 33.15
N ALA A 7 9.61 -9.67 34.37
CA ALA A 7 8.22 -10.01 34.73
C ALA A 7 7.38 -8.80 35.17
N THR A 8 7.99 -7.70 35.57
CA THR A 8 7.28 -6.54 36.15
C THR A 8 6.89 -5.47 35.13
N GLU A 9 7.36 -5.54 33.89
CA GLU A 9 7.10 -4.51 32.87
C GLU A 9 5.86 -4.78 32.00
N PHE A 10 5.41 -6.05 31.90
CA PHE A 10 4.23 -6.44 31.11
C PHE A 10 2.88 -6.00 31.72
N GLN A 11 2.87 -5.48 32.94
CA GLN A 11 1.65 -5.12 33.66
C GLN A 11 1.12 -3.71 33.34
N ARG A 12 1.83 -2.92 32.51
CA ARG A 12 1.42 -1.54 32.15
C ARG A 12 0.49 -1.39 30.96
N ILE A 13 0.14 -2.46 30.23
CA ILE A 13 -0.74 -2.37 29.04
C ILE A 13 -1.84 -3.44 29.11
N ASN A 14 -2.61 -3.48 30.20
CA ASN A 14 -3.83 -4.28 30.26
C ASN A 14 -5.08 -3.39 30.22
N PRO A 15 -5.63 -3.10 29.03
CA PRO A 15 -6.81 -2.25 28.84
C PRO A 15 -8.13 -2.85 29.36
N GLY A 16 -8.12 -4.07 29.92
CA GLY A 16 -9.33 -4.74 30.40
C GLY A 16 -9.99 -4.09 31.63
N TRP A 17 -9.22 -3.40 32.48
CA TRP A 17 -9.77 -2.86 33.75
C TRP A 17 -10.46 -1.50 33.60
N VAL A 18 -10.09 -0.70 32.59
CA VAL A 18 -10.73 0.60 32.32
C VAL A 18 -12.16 0.40 31.83
N ILE A 19 -12.42 -0.65 31.04
CA ILE A 19 -13.74 -0.95 30.47
C ILE A 19 -14.73 -1.39 31.57
N GLN A 20 -14.25 -2.01 32.64
CA GLN A 20 -15.11 -2.58 33.68
C GLN A 20 -15.67 -1.52 34.66
N ARG A 21 -15.01 -0.36 34.79
CA ARG A 21 -15.44 0.68 35.75
C ARG A 21 -16.54 1.58 35.18
N GLU A 22 -16.59 1.77 33.86
CA GLU A 22 -17.58 2.64 33.20
C GLU A 22 -18.91 1.93 32.91
N THR A 23 -18.92 0.61 32.78
CA THR A 23 -20.16 -0.15 32.50
C THR A 23 -21.18 -0.06 33.62
N ARG A 24 -20.76 0.05 34.89
CA ARG A 24 -21.70 0.21 36.02
C ARG A 24 -22.38 1.57 36.04
N ARG A 25 -21.66 2.66 35.74
CA ARG A 25 -22.27 4.01 35.68
C ARG A 25 -23.20 4.14 34.48
N VAL A 26 -22.84 3.53 33.36
CA VAL A 26 -23.69 3.52 32.16
C VAL A 26 -24.98 2.73 32.41
N SER A 27 -24.94 1.63 33.15
CA SER A 27 -26.16 0.87 33.48
C SER A 27 -27.11 1.63 34.40
N GLU A 28 -26.59 2.36 35.40
CA GLU A 28 -27.41 3.18 36.30
C GLU A 28 -28.03 4.36 35.55
N TRP A 29 -27.24 5.04 34.72
CA TRP A 29 -27.73 6.13 33.86
C TRP A 29 -28.76 5.65 32.84
N LEU A 30 -28.54 4.49 32.19
CA LEU A 30 -29.51 3.88 31.28
C LEU A 30 -30.82 3.56 32.00
N ASN A 31 -30.74 3.05 33.23
CA ASN A 31 -31.93 2.73 34.01
C ASN A 31 -32.71 4.01 34.39
N LEU A 32 -32.00 5.10 34.69
CA LEU A 32 -32.63 6.40 34.96
C LEU A 32 -33.22 7.06 33.71
N ILE A 33 -32.65 6.84 32.53
CA ILE A 33 -33.21 7.39 31.27
C ILE A 33 -34.37 6.57 30.75
N LEU A 34 -34.27 5.24 30.82
CA LEU A 34 -35.30 4.34 30.31
C LEU A 34 -36.44 4.13 31.31
N PHE A 35 -36.15 4.18 32.61
CA PHE A 35 -37.07 3.78 33.68
C PHE A 35 -37.15 4.78 34.86
N GLY A 36 -36.47 5.94 34.79
CA GLY A 36 -36.45 6.96 35.85
C GLY A 36 -37.72 7.80 35.95
N GLY A 37 -38.88 7.15 35.95
CA GLY A 37 -40.15 7.78 36.27
C GLY A 37 -41.11 6.73 36.81
N ASP A 38 -41.32 6.73 38.13
CA ASP A 38 -42.47 6.09 38.78
C ASP A 38 -43.76 6.79 38.32
N ARG A 39 -44.13 6.55 37.06
CA ARG A 39 -45.37 6.99 36.46
C ARG A 39 -46.14 5.74 36.07
N ASN A 40 -47.30 5.62 36.70
CA ASN A 40 -48.31 4.62 36.42
C ASN A 40 -48.40 4.35 34.89
N PRO A 41 -48.08 3.14 34.40
CA PRO A 41 -47.93 2.86 32.97
C PRO A 41 -49.21 3.08 32.14
N ASN A 42 -50.35 3.29 32.80
CA ASN A 42 -51.65 3.47 32.15
C ASN A 42 -52.10 4.93 31.95
N ASP A 43 -51.40 5.94 32.48
CA ASP A 43 -52.02 7.27 32.52
C ASP A 43 -51.77 8.17 31.31
N TYR A 44 -50.68 8.05 30.56
CA TYR A 44 -50.47 8.89 29.36
C TYR A 44 -49.54 8.24 28.34
N ILE A 45 -49.94 7.08 27.79
CA ILE A 45 -49.40 6.66 26.50
C ILE A 45 -50.41 7.14 25.45
N PRO A 46 -50.26 8.34 24.86
CA PRO A 46 -51.00 8.65 23.64
C PRO A 46 -50.76 7.50 22.68
N ASN A 47 -51.84 6.97 22.13
CA ASN A 47 -51.87 5.86 21.17
C ASN A 47 -51.30 6.28 19.80
N TRP A 48 -50.12 6.91 19.80
CA TRP A 48 -49.27 7.06 18.63
C TRP A 48 -48.85 5.65 18.19
N ALA A 49 -49.78 4.98 17.53
CA ALA A 49 -49.50 3.86 16.66
C ALA A 49 -48.53 4.42 15.62
N ILE A 50 -47.24 4.27 15.88
CA ILE A 50 -46.20 4.63 14.93
C ILE A 50 -46.54 3.83 13.68
N PRO A 51 -46.91 4.51 12.58
CA PRO A 51 -47.33 3.79 11.40
C PRO A 51 -46.21 2.86 10.95
N GLU A 52 -46.53 1.62 10.56
CA GLU A 52 -45.51 0.66 10.15
C GLU A 52 -44.63 1.18 9.00
N TRP A 53 -45.20 2.04 8.15
CA TRP A 53 -44.46 2.71 7.09
C TRP A 53 -43.34 3.60 7.65
N LEU A 54 -43.56 4.27 8.79
CA LEU A 54 -42.58 5.17 9.40
C LEU A 54 -41.41 4.37 9.99
N LEU A 55 -41.68 3.30 10.73
CA LEU A 55 -40.65 2.40 11.24
C LEU A 55 -39.83 1.78 10.11
N ARG A 56 -40.50 1.32 9.05
CA ARG A 56 -39.85 0.81 7.85
C ARG A 56 -38.95 1.87 7.22
N THR A 57 -39.42 3.11 7.06
CA THR A 57 -38.59 4.19 6.50
C THR A 57 -37.37 4.50 7.36
N ILE A 58 -37.54 4.63 8.68
CA ILE A 58 -36.45 4.94 9.61
C ILE A 58 -35.41 3.82 9.58
N PHE A 59 -35.86 2.56 9.63
CA PHE A 59 -34.98 1.39 9.53
C PHE A 59 -34.16 1.42 8.25
N TRP A 60 -34.80 1.57 7.08
CA TRP A 60 -34.09 1.62 5.81
C TRP A 60 -33.16 2.82 5.69
N THR A 61 -33.57 4.00 6.16
CA THR A 61 -32.68 5.18 6.18
C THR A 61 -31.43 4.91 7.01
N PHE A 62 -31.58 4.33 8.20
CA PHE A 62 -30.45 4.01 9.06
C PHE A 62 -29.53 2.96 8.42
N THR A 63 -30.11 1.90 7.85
CA THR A 63 -29.36 0.85 7.15
C THR A 63 -28.57 1.40 5.96
N VAL A 64 -29.20 2.22 5.11
CA VAL A 64 -28.54 2.81 3.93
C VAL A 64 -27.44 3.78 4.35
N THR A 65 -27.70 4.64 5.34
CA THR A 65 -26.69 5.56 5.87
C THR A 65 -25.51 4.81 6.47
N LEU A 66 -25.76 3.78 7.28
CA LEU A 66 -24.71 2.95 7.87
C LEU A 66 -23.90 2.21 6.80
N ALA A 67 -24.57 1.62 5.80
CA ALA A 67 -23.92 0.92 4.70
C ALA A 67 -23.05 1.87 3.86
N THR A 68 -23.56 3.07 3.56
CA THR A 68 -22.82 4.10 2.82
C THR A 68 -21.60 4.57 3.62
N TRP A 69 -21.78 4.83 4.91
CA TRP A 69 -20.69 5.24 5.80
C TRP A 69 -19.64 4.14 5.96
N ALA A 70 -20.06 2.90 6.18
CA ALA A 70 -19.18 1.75 6.29
C ALA A 70 -18.42 1.48 4.99
N GLY A 71 -19.10 1.56 3.85
CA GLY A 71 -18.49 1.47 2.52
C GLY A 71 -17.48 2.57 2.27
N TRP A 72 -17.78 3.81 2.67
CA TRP A 72 -16.84 4.93 2.57
C TRP A 72 -15.62 4.77 3.50
N GLN A 73 -15.82 4.31 4.74
CA GLN A 73 -14.72 4.00 5.66
C GLN A 73 -13.84 2.86 5.16
N LEU A 74 -14.46 1.80 4.65
CA LEU A 74 -13.78 0.66 4.04
C LEU A 74 -12.99 1.12 2.81
N TYR A 75 -13.58 1.95 1.96
CA TYR A 75 -12.89 2.58 0.84
C TYR A 75 -11.70 3.42 1.33
N ARG A 76 -11.83 4.21 2.38
CA ARG A 76 -10.72 5.02 2.92
C ARG A 76 -9.57 4.17 3.46
N LEU A 77 -9.88 3.03 4.07
CA LEU A 77 -8.90 2.07 4.59
C LEU A 77 -8.20 1.30 3.46
N LEU A 78 -8.95 0.87 2.45
CA LEU A 78 -8.41 0.15 1.31
C LEU A 78 -7.84 1.08 0.24
N ALA A 79 -8.10 2.39 0.25
CA ALA A 79 -7.62 3.34 -0.75
C ALA A 79 -6.09 3.26 -1.00
N PRO A 80 -5.20 3.21 0.02
CA PRO A 80 -3.77 3.05 -0.24
C PRO A 80 -3.45 1.71 -0.90
N TYR A 81 -4.07 0.61 -0.45
CA TYR A 81 -3.87 -0.73 -1.03
C TYR A 81 -4.44 -0.87 -2.44
N ILE A 82 -5.60 -0.28 -2.71
CA ILE A 82 -6.25 -0.26 -4.02
C ILE A 82 -5.42 0.60 -4.97
N ASN A 83 -4.85 1.72 -4.53
CA ASN A 83 -3.98 2.54 -5.38
C ASN A 83 -2.70 1.78 -5.76
N GLU A 84 -2.10 1.03 -4.84
CA GLU A 84 -0.97 0.13 -5.14
C GLU A 84 -1.37 -1.00 -6.11
N LEU A 85 -2.53 -1.62 -5.89
CA LEU A 85 -3.10 -2.63 -6.79
C LEU A 85 -3.60 -2.07 -8.12
N ARG A 86 -3.93 -0.78 -8.23
CA ARG A 86 -4.42 -0.11 -9.44
C ARG A 86 -3.29 0.49 -10.25
N LEU A 87 -2.19 0.91 -9.61
CA LEU A 87 -0.91 1.11 -10.27
C LEU A 87 -0.41 -0.24 -10.81
N ALA A 88 -0.38 -1.28 -9.98
CA ALA A 88 -0.09 -2.62 -10.45
C ALA A 88 -1.06 -3.08 -11.56
N ARG A 89 -2.37 -2.77 -11.47
CA ARG A 89 -3.37 -3.19 -12.47
C ARG A 89 -3.47 -2.35 -13.72
N THR A 90 -3.00 -1.12 -13.68
CA THR A 90 -2.79 -0.32 -14.89
C THR A 90 -1.46 -0.70 -15.55
N ASP A 91 -0.52 -1.28 -14.82
CA ASP A 91 0.69 -1.93 -15.36
C ASP A 91 0.36 -3.28 -16.07
N TYR A 92 -0.87 -3.78 -15.98
CA TYR A 92 -1.42 -4.79 -16.90
C TYR A 92 -2.50 -4.21 -17.81
N VAL A 93 -2.17 -3.14 -18.53
CA VAL A 93 -2.60 -3.13 -19.94
C VAL A 93 -1.93 -4.32 -20.58
N VAL A 94 -2.73 -5.28 -21.04
CA VAL A 94 -2.30 -6.35 -21.95
C VAL A 94 -1.89 -5.68 -23.27
N VAL A 95 -0.71 -5.06 -23.29
CA VAL A 95 0.11 -4.96 -24.49
C VAL A 95 0.96 -6.21 -24.47
N GLY A 96 0.35 -7.35 -24.84
CA GLY A 96 1.04 -8.63 -25.04
C GLY A 96 1.86 -9.12 -23.83
N ALA A 97 1.37 -10.15 -23.15
CA ALA A 97 2.27 -11.03 -22.41
C ALA A 97 3.16 -11.78 -23.42
N THR A 98 4.14 -11.10 -24.00
CA THR A 98 5.39 -11.72 -24.43
C THR A 98 6.38 -11.57 -23.28
N ALA A 99 7.11 -12.65 -23.02
CA ALA A 99 8.29 -12.67 -22.16
C ALA A 99 9.16 -11.42 -22.43
N PRO A 100 10.01 -10.97 -21.48
CA PRO A 100 10.94 -9.85 -21.72
C PRO A 100 11.63 -10.07 -23.07
N GLU A 101 11.23 -9.29 -24.09
CA GLU A 101 11.78 -9.41 -25.43
C GLU A 101 13.20 -8.85 -25.36
N VAL A 102 14.14 -9.77 -25.09
CA VAL A 102 15.57 -9.57 -25.31
C VAL A 102 15.71 -8.94 -26.71
N GLY A 103 16.23 -7.72 -26.77
CA GLY A 103 16.32 -6.94 -28.02
C GLY A 103 15.33 -5.76 -28.15
N THR A 104 14.59 -5.41 -27.09
CA THR A 104 13.87 -4.13 -27.06
C THR A 104 14.88 -2.96 -27.08
N PRO A 105 14.79 -2.00 -28.01
CA PRO A 105 15.73 -0.88 -28.09
C PRO A 105 15.75 -0.04 -26.81
N VAL A 106 16.92 0.50 -26.47
CA VAL A 106 17.12 1.34 -25.27
C VAL A 106 16.15 2.54 -25.28
N GLU A 107 15.90 3.13 -26.44
CA GLU A 107 15.02 4.28 -26.62
C GLU A 107 13.58 3.98 -26.19
N GLU A 108 13.10 2.76 -26.45
CA GLU A 108 11.76 2.34 -26.06
C GLU A 108 11.64 2.20 -24.55
N TRP A 109 12.67 1.67 -23.88
CA TRP A 109 12.71 1.64 -22.41
C TRP A 109 12.71 3.04 -21.81
N LEU A 110 13.46 3.98 -22.40
CA LEU A 110 13.49 5.37 -21.94
C LEU A 110 12.15 6.07 -22.12
N ARG A 111 11.47 5.83 -23.25
CA ARG A 111 10.11 6.34 -23.50
C ARG A 111 9.13 5.84 -22.44
N ARG A 112 9.19 4.55 -22.09
CA ARG A 112 8.35 3.95 -21.03
C ARG A 112 8.67 4.55 -19.66
N SER A 113 9.95 4.71 -19.33
CA SER A 113 10.36 5.34 -18.07
C SER A 113 9.80 6.74 -17.92
N HIS A 114 9.93 7.57 -18.97
CA HIS A 114 9.40 8.93 -18.96
C HIS A 114 7.87 8.95 -18.85
N ALA A 115 7.17 8.09 -19.59
CA ALA A 115 5.71 7.99 -19.50
C ALA A 115 5.24 7.58 -18.09
N ALA A 116 5.93 6.63 -17.46
CA ALA A 116 5.63 6.20 -16.09
C ALA A 116 5.90 7.31 -15.06
N GLN A 117 7.00 8.06 -15.23
CA GLN A 117 7.33 9.21 -14.40
C GLN A 117 6.25 10.30 -14.46
N GLN A 118 5.74 10.62 -15.65
CA GLN A 118 4.67 11.62 -15.82
C GLN A 118 3.38 11.23 -15.11
N GLN A 119 3.15 9.93 -14.93
CA GLN A 119 1.99 9.38 -14.21
C GLN A 119 2.24 9.26 -12.70
N GLY A 120 3.43 9.63 -12.22
CA GLY A 120 3.84 9.44 -10.82
C GLY A 120 4.15 7.97 -10.46
N ASN A 121 4.20 7.05 -11.43
CA ASN A 121 4.59 5.67 -11.22
C ASN A 121 6.13 5.54 -11.22
N TYR A 122 6.76 5.98 -10.13
CA TYR A 122 8.21 5.93 -9.98
C TYR A 122 8.77 4.51 -9.93
N ARG A 123 7.97 3.54 -9.48
CA ARG A 123 8.37 2.12 -9.47
C ARG A 123 8.60 1.61 -10.88
N GLU A 124 7.64 1.80 -11.78
CA GLU A 124 7.78 1.39 -13.17
C GLU A 124 8.83 2.24 -13.91
N ALA A 125 8.93 3.53 -13.57
CA ALA A 125 9.93 4.41 -14.14
C ALA A 125 11.38 3.94 -13.82
N CYS A 126 11.64 3.50 -12.58
CA CYS A 126 12.94 2.93 -12.20
C CYS A 126 13.16 1.54 -12.82
N ARG A 127 12.14 0.67 -12.82
CA ARG A 127 12.23 -0.67 -13.41
C ARG A 127 12.64 -0.63 -14.89
N THR A 128 12.05 0.30 -15.64
CA THR A 128 12.35 0.48 -17.07
C THR A 128 13.73 1.07 -17.32
N LEU A 129 14.26 1.92 -16.43
CA LEU A 129 15.66 2.37 -16.49
C LEU A 129 16.65 1.23 -16.23
N TYR A 130 16.34 0.35 -15.29
CA TYR A 130 17.12 -0.87 -15.06
C TYR A 130 17.14 -1.75 -16.33
N MET A 131 15.98 -1.98 -16.97
CA MET A 131 15.91 -2.75 -18.23
C MET A 131 16.73 -2.08 -19.36
N ALA A 132 16.67 -0.75 -19.46
CA ALA A 132 17.49 0.01 -20.41
C ALA A 132 19.00 -0.19 -20.16
N ALA A 133 19.42 -0.21 -18.89
CA ALA A 133 20.82 -0.43 -18.52
C ALA A 133 21.30 -1.85 -18.83
N LEU A 134 20.46 -2.86 -18.59
CA LEU A 134 20.77 -4.24 -19.02
C LEU A 134 20.88 -4.36 -20.54
N GLN A 135 20.00 -3.68 -21.28
CA GLN A 135 20.09 -3.65 -22.74
C GLN A 135 21.38 -2.98 -23.20
N LYS A 136 21.81 -1.86 -22.59
CA LYS A 136 23.10 -1.21 -22.86
C LYS A 136 24.30 -2.13 -22.63
N LEU A 137 24.32 -2.88 -21.53
CA LEU A 137 25.36 -3.88 -21.26
C LEU A 137 25.41 -4.96 -22.34
N SER A 138 24.24 -5.38 -22.81
CA SER A 138 24.13 -6.40 -23.85
C SER A 138 24.53 -5.85 -25.23
N ASP A 139 24.14 -4.62 -25.57
CA ASP A 139 24.47 -3.96 -26.84
C ASP A 139 25.98 -3.67 -26.95
N ALA A 140 26.63 -3.39 -25.82
CA ALA A 140 28.08 -3.19 -25.73
C ALA A 140 28.88 -4.51 -25.63
N ASP A 141 28.21 -5.66 -25.68
CA ASP A 141 28.78 -7.01 -25.50
C ASP A 141 29.61 -7.17 -24.19
N LEU A 142 29.31 -6.36 -23.18
CA LEU A 142 29.96 -6.41 -21.87
C LEU A 142 29.36 -7.52 -21.01
N ILE A 143 28.04 -7.54 -20.89
CA ILE A 143 27.30 -8.55 -20.14
C ILE A 143 26.02 -8.89 -20.90
N ARG A 144 25.94 -10.12 -21.41
CA ARG A 144 24.75 -10.59 -22.12
C ARG A 144 23.53 -10.63 -21.20
N GLN A 145 22.40 -10.11 -21.67
CA GLN A 145 21.14 -10.21 -20.96
C GLN A 145 20.58 -11.64 -20.97
N GLN A 146 20.16 -12.15 -19.82
CA GLN A 146 19.58 -13.49 -19.68
C GLN A 146 18.39 -13.44 -18.73
N SER A 147 17.26 -14.03 -19.13
CA SER A 147 16.03 -14.03 -18.32
C SER A 147 16.15 -14.81 -17.01
N SER A 148 17.08 -15.76 -16.93
CA SER A 148 17.36 -16.56 -15.73
C SER A 148 18.35 -15.91 -14.78
N ARG A 149 19.00 -14.80 -15.18
CA ARG A 149 20.04 -14.16 -14.38
C ARG A 149 19.41 -13.26 -13.32
N THR A 150 19.94 -13.37 -12.11
CA THR A 150 19.52 -12.60 -10.93
C THR A 150 20.31 -11.31 -10.79
N ASP A 151 19.77 -10.37 -10.02
CA ASP A 151 20.45 -9.11 -9.71
C ASP A 151 21.79 -9.31 -9.00
N GLY A 152 21.88 -10.27 -8.06
CA GLY A 152 23.13 -10.62 -7.39
C GLY A 152 24.21 -11.15 -8.36
N GLU A 153 23.83 -11.92 -9.38
CA GLU A 153 24.75 -12.32 -10.45
C GLU A 153 25.18 -11.14 -11.30
N TYR A 154 24.27 -10.20 -11.62
CA TYR A 154 24.63 -8.97 -12.32
C TYR A 154 25.62 -8.13 -11.50
N LEU A 155 25.37 -7.91 -10.20
CA LEU A 155 26.29 -7.19 -9.32
C LEU A 155 27.69 -7.83 -9.30
N SER A 156 27.74 -9.16 -9.30
CA SER A 156 29.02 -9.90 -9.34
C SER A 156 29.78 -9.65 -10.63
N LEU A 157 29.10 -9.70 -11.78
CA LEU A 157 29.71 -9.46 -13.11
C LEU A 157 30.10 -7.98 -13.30
N LEU A 158 29.28 -7.06 -12.79
CA LEU A 158 29.55 -5.63 -12.87
C LEU A 158 30.88 -5.27 -12.18
N SER A 159 31.25 -5.96 -11.10
CA SER A 159 32.49 -5.70 -10.36
C SER A 159 33.77 -5.82 -11.20
N GLU A 160 33.70 -6.48 -12.37
CA GLU A 160 34.81 -6.61 -13.32
C GLU A 160 34.92 -5.42 -14.29
N LEU A 161 33.90 -4.55 -14.36
CA LEU A 161 33.88 -3.40 -15.26
C LEU A 161 34.67 -2.22 -14.69
N PRO A 162 35.26 -1.36 -15.55
CA PRO A 162 36.01 -0.18 -15.11
C PRO A 162 35.16 0.86 -14.35
N GLN A 163 33.87 0.96 -14.64
CA GLN A 163 32.93 1.92 -14.04
C GLN A 163 31.59 1.25 -13.71
N PRO A 164 31.53 0.46 -12.61
CA PRO A 164 30.35 -0.33 -12.29
C PRO A 164 29.27 0.45 -11.55
N GLN A 165 29.65 1.55 -10.89
CA GLN A 165 28.80 2.27 -9.94
C GLN A 165 27.43 2.70 -10.49
N PRO A 166 27.33 3.25 -11.72
CA PRO A 166 26.03 3.65 -12.26
C PRO A 166 25.10 2.46 -12.54
N TYR A 167 25.66 1.32 -12.96
CA TYR A 167 24.90 0.09 -13.16
C TYR A 167 24.48 -0.51 -11.82
N GLU A 168 25.38 -0.54 -10.84
CA GLU A 168 25.08 -1.05 -9.50
C GLU A 168 23.92 -0.30 -8.83
N GLU A 169 23.86 1.02 -8.94
CA GLU A 169 22.74 1.82 -8.38
C GLU A 169 21.40 1.35 -8.97
N LEU A 170 21.32 1.15 -10.29
CA LEU A 170 20.10 0.68 -10.95
C LEU A 170 19.72 -0.75 -10.55
N VAL A 171 20.71 -1.65 -10.44
CA VAL A 171 20.48 -3.04 -10.01
C VAL A 171 20.00 -3.09 -8.55
N ARG A 172 20.62 -2.33 -7.64
CA ARG A 172 20.20 -2.27 -6.23
C ARG A 172 18.82 -1.66 -6.06
N VAL A 173 18.49 -0.64 -6.85
CA VAL A 173 17.11 -0.11 -6.83
C VAL A 173 16.13 -1.17 -7.33
N HIS A 174 16.47 -1.93 -8.38
CA HIS A 174 15.63 -3.04 -8.84
C HIS A 174 15.41 -4.12 -7.75
N GLU A 175 16.47 -4.52 -7.03
CA GLU A 175 16.32 -5.42 -5.87
C GLU A 175 15.35 -4.84 -4.82
N LEU A 176 15.45 -3.53 -4.54
CA LEU A 176 14.51 -2.84 -3.66
C LEU A 176 13.07 -2.83 -4.23
N LEU A 177 12.88 -2.74 -5.55
CA LEU A 177 11.56 -2.83 -6.18
C LEU A 177 10.91 -4.20 -6.00
N CYS A 178 11.74 -5.25 -6.01
CA CYS A 178 11.32 -6.65 -5.95
C CYS A 178 11.09 -7.14 -4.52
N PHE A 179 11.95 -6.73 -3.59
CA PHE A 179 12.01 -7.30 -2.24
C PHE A 179 11.88 -6.26 -1.12
N GLY A 180 11.84 -4.97 -1.45
CA GLY A 180 11.71 -3.90 -0.49
C GLY A 180 10.26 -3.54 -0.15
N ASP A 181 10.01 -3.23 1.12
CA ASP A 181 8.70 -2.78 1.61
C ASP A 181 8.50 -1.25 1.50
N ARG A 182 9.52 -0.51 1.05
CA ARG A 182 9.48 0.96 1.00
C ARG A 182 8.98 1.45 -0.36
N PRO A 183 8.07 2.44 -0.38
CA PRO A 183 7.62 3.04 -1.63
C PRO A 183 8.77 3.78 -2.33
N ILE A 184 8.77 3.73 -3.65
CA ILE A 184 9.75 4.43 -4.48
C ILE A 184 9.32 5.87 -4.66
N THR A 185 10.21 6.78 -4.29
CA THR A 185 9.97 8.22 -4.33
C THR A 185 10.50 8.83 -5.62
N ALA A 186 10.05 10.06 -5.91
CA ALA A 186 10.61 10.88 -6.98
C ALA A 186 12.13 11.07 -6.84
N GLU A 187 12.65 11.14 -5.62
CA GLU A 187 14.08 11.25 -5.34
C GLU A 187 14.85 9.99 -5.78
N THR A 188 14.33 8.80 -5.47
CA THR A 188 14.91 7.54 -5.94
C THR A 188 14.90 7.47 -7.45
N TYR A 189 13.82 7.92 -8.10
CA TYR A 189 13.77 8.02 -9.56
C TYR A 189 14.85 8.98 -10.11
N GLN A 190 15.04 10.15 -9.50
CA GLN A 190 16.10 11.08 -9.90
C GLN A 190 17.50 10.49 -9.74
N ARG A 191 17.74 9.66 -8.72
CA ARG A 191 19.00 8.89 -8.61
C ARG A 191 19.16 7.90 -9.75
N CYS A 192 18.13 7.11 -10.05
CA CYS A 192 18.14 6.17 -11.18
C CYS A 192 18.39 6.88 -12.52
N GLN A 193 17.74 8.02 -12.73
CA GLN A 193 17.90 8.78 -13.96
C GLN A 193 19.33 9.31 -14.12
N ARG A 194 19.93 9.84 -13.04
CA ARG A 194 21.33 10.27 -13.07
C ARG A 194 22.29 9.11 -13.33
N ALA A 195 22.10 7.98 -12.66
CA ALA A 195 22.89 6.78 -12.89
C ALA A 195 22.80 6.32 -14.36
N PHE A 196 21.60 6.33 -14.95
CA PHE A 196 21.43 6.00 -16.36
C PHE A 196 22.10 7.01 -17.31
N GLN A 197 22.07 8.30 -16.97
CA GLN A 197 22.76 9.34 -17.75
C GLN A 197 24.28 9.15 -17.72
N GLU A 198 24.85 8.77 -16.57
CA GLU A 198 26.28 8.46 -16.44
C GLU A 198 26.70 7.26 -17.28
N ILE A 199 25.82 6.26 -17.46
CA ILE A 199 26.05 5.12 -18.37
C ILE A 199 26.10 5.57 -19.84
N SER A 200 25.33 6.60 -20.19
CA SER A 200 25.12 7.03 -21.58
C SER A 200 26.00 8.22 -21.99
N ALA A 201 26.83 8.71 -21.07
CA ALA A 201 27.77 9.82 -21.29
C ALA A 201 29.04 9.32 -22.01
#